data_AF-A0A354GHV0-F1
#
_entry.id   AF-A0A354GHV0-F1
#
_cell.length_a   1.000
_cell.length_b   1.000
_cell.length_c   1.000
_cell.angle_alpha   90.00
_cell.angle_beta   90.00
_cell.angle_gamma   90.00
#
_symmetry.space_group_name_H-M   'P 1'
#
loop_
_entity.id
_entity.type
_entity.pdbx_description
1 polymer ?
#
loop_
_entity_poly.entity_id
_entity_poly.type
_entity_poly.pdbx_seq_one_letter_code
_entity_poly.pdbx_strand_id
1 'polypeptide(L)'
;MLIYKATIEQKEEGYFLKINHNTKQLNVAFLKGLSFRTSFYDFQVDIELLFETNTNMDFYVVSRLKHILEKHISNLHFETDFLLYPKLKNKAFLKTVLKQKKESENFTVVSSSGIFISSRVNNINAVVNELEILKNQADYSQGLHAFFSSGVNEISNHNKNIKIPQLLNSAQERIVRNASKYSKSVIFGPPGTGKTYTINAIAQDYISKGKSVLIVTKTSQALDVISNKLMHSKINNFTIKVGGNYYKRKLLAKLNKIIKGTYYRYNHKEEAYEADIKREIQFNKVKALE
;
A
#
# COMPACT_ATOMS: atom_id res chain seq x y z
N MET A 1 -19.46 -9.66 10.83
CA MET A 1 -19.75 -9.30 9.42
C MET A 1 -19.78 -7.79 9.23
N LEU A 2 -20.55 -7.07 10.05
CA LEU A 2 -20.58 -5.61 10.06
C LEU A 2 -19.40 -5.04 10.86
N ILE A 3 -18.87 -3.91 10.39
CA ILE A 3 -17.79 -3.15 11.01
C ILE A 3 -18.31 -1.73 11.23
N TYR A 4 -17.99 -1.15 12.39
CA TYR A 4 -18.26 0.25 12.71
C TYR A 4 -16.94 0.91 13.09
N LYS A 5 -16.72 2.16 12.67
CA LYS A 5 -15.62 2.96 13.19
C LYS A 5 -15.93 3.34 14.63
N ALA A 6 -14.92 3.31 15.49
CA ALA A 6 -15.02 3.75 16.86
C ALA A 6 -13.84 4.67 17.20
N THR A 7 -14.09 5.67 18.03
CA THR A 7 -13.07 6.58 18.57
C THR A 7 -12.99 6.44 20.08
N ILE A 8 -11.84 6.80 20.64
CA ILE A 8 -11.70 6.93 22.09
C ILE A 8 -12.12 8.35 22.45
N GLU A 9 -13.06 8.48 23.39
CA GLU A 9 -13.54 9.75 23.95
C GLU A 9 -13.13 9.81 25.42
N GLN A 10 -12.50 10.91 25.83
CA GLN A 10 -12.18 11.15 27.24
C GLN A 10 -13.38 11.82 27.90
N LYS A 11 -13.85 11.25 29.01
CA LYS A 11 -14.84 11.84 29.91
C LYS A 11 -14.22 12.00 31.30
N GLU A 12 -14.90 12.70 32.19
CA GLU A 12 -14.40 13.02 33.55
C GLU A 12 -13.93 11.77 34.32
N GLU A 13 -14.57 10.62 34.08
CA GLU A 13 -14.28 9.34 34.74
C GLU A 13 -13.33 8.40 33.96
N GLY A 14 -12.77 8.83 32.82
CA GLY A 14 -11.78 8.07 32.06
C GLY A 14 -12.03 8.00 30.55
N TYR A 15 -11.52 6.95 29.92
CA TYR A 15 -11.58 6.77 28.45
C TYR A 15 -12.66 5.77 28.05
N PHE A 16 -13.53 6.18 27.13
CA PHE A 16 -14.64 5.39 26.63
C PHE A 16 -14.54 5.19 25.11
N LEU A 17 -15.11 4.10 24.61
CA LEU A 17 -15.25 3.88 23.18
C LEU A 17 -16.59 4.44 22.69
N LYS A 18 -16.53 5.36 21.72
CA LYS A 18 -17.68 5.90 21.02
C LYS A 18 -17.80 5.26 19.65
N ILE A 19 -18.84 4.46 19.47
CA ILE A 19 -19.12 3.80 18.19
C ILE A 19 -19.87 4.78 17.28
N ASN A 20 -19.39 4.96 16.05
CA ASN A 20 -20.08 5.77 15.05
C ASN A 20 -21.02 4.86 14.23
N HIS A 21 -22.30 4.83 14.61
CA HIS A 21 -23.32 4.00 13.95
C HIS A 21 -23.56 4.35 12.48
N ASN A 22 -23.24 5.58 12.06
CA ASN A 22 -23.34 6.02 10.66
C ASN A 22 -22.21 5.47 9.78
N THR A 23 -21.18 4.85 10.38
CA THR A 23 -20.05 4.26 9.66
C THR A 23 -20.17 2.74 9.49
N LYS A 24 -21.41 2.22 9.53
CA LYS A 24 -21.72 0.81 9.28
C LYS A 24 -21.15 0.41 7.92
N GLN A 25 -20.29 -0.61 7.92
CA GLN A 25 -19.66 -1.15 6.72
C GLN A 25 -19.71 -2.67 6.73
N LEU A 26 -19.81 -3.28 5.55
CA LEU A 26 -19.60 -4.72 5.40
C LEU A 26 -18.12 -5.04 5.41
N ASN A 27 -17.75 -6.13 6.06
CA ASN A 27 -16.42 -6.72 5.92
C ASN A 27 -16.32 -7.45 4.56
N VAL A 28 -16.26 -6.70 3.46
CA VAL A 28 -16.20 -7.21 2.08
C VAL A 28 -15.01 -8.15 1.89
N ALA A 29 -13.86 -7.85 2.49
CA ALA A 29 -12.66 -8.69 2.38
C ALA A 29 -12.88 -10.10 2.94
N PHE A 30 -13.53 -10.22 4.10
CA PHE A 30 -13.94 -11.51 4.65
C PHE A 30 -15.03 -12.17 3.81
N LEU A 31 -16.07 -11.40 3.44
CA LEU A 31 -17.24 -11.93 2.74
C LEU A 31 -16.87 -12.52 1.39
N LYS A 32 -15.99 -11.88 0.60
CA LYS A 32 -15.51 -12.41 -0.68
C LYS A 32 -14.79 -13.77 -0.59
N GLY A 33 -14.36 -14.18 0.61
CA GLY A 33 -13.79 -15.50 0.86
C GLY A 33 -14.82 -16.62 1.08
N LEU A 34 -16.12 -16.30 1.12
CA LEU A 34 -17.20 -17.27 1.25
C LEU A 34 -17.65 -17.81 -0.11
N SER A 35 -18.36 -18.94 -0.12
CA SER A 35 -18.85 -19.56 -1.35
C SER A 35 -20.22 -19.00 -1.70
N PHE A 36 -20.30 -18.19 -2.77
CA PHE A 36 -21.54 -17.57 -3.21
C PHE A 36 -22.32 -18.45 -4.20
N ARG A 37 -23.65 -18.43 -4.08
CA ARG A 37 -24.62 -19.00 -5.03
C ARG A 37 -24.93 -18.04 -6.18
N THR A 38 -24.82 -16.74 -5.93
CA THR A 38 -25.08 -15.67 -6.90
C THR A 38 -23.82 -14.83 -7.11
N SER A 39 -23.91 -13.75 -7.91
CA SER A 39 -22.82 -12.77 -7.93
C SER A 39 -22.72 -12.06 -6.57
N PHE A 40 -21.50 -11.62 -6.22
CA PHE A 40 -21.26 -10.79 -5.03
C PHE A 40 -21.96 -9.43 -5.15
N TYR A 41 -22.14 -8.93 -6.38
CA TYR A 41 -22.84 -7.68 -6.65
C TYR A 41 -24.31 -7.76 -6.24
N ASP A 42 -25.02 -8.82 -6.63
CA ASP A 42 -26.44 -9.00 -6.27
C ASP A 42 -26.61 -9.09 -4.74
N PHE A 43 -25.69 -9.79 -4.06
CA PHE A 43 -25.66 -9.84 -2.60
C PHE A 43 -25.47 -8.45 -1.98
N GLN A 44 -24.56 -7.65 -2.54
CA GLN A 44 -24.28 -6.31 -2.04
C GLN A 44 -25.53 -5.41 -2.17
N VAL A 45 -26.22 -5.46 -3.31
CA VAL A 45 -27.46 -4.70 -3.55
C VAL A 45 -28.54 -5.08 -2.52
N ASP A 46 -28.78 -6.37 -2.29
CA ASP A 46 -29.79 -6.83 -1.33
C ASP A 46 -29.47 -6.38 0.11
N ILE A 47 -28.19 -6.39 0.49
CA ILE A 47 -27.75 -5.92 1.81
C ILE A 47 -27.86 -4.40 1.95
N GLU A 48 -27.48 -3.64 0.91
CA GLU A 48 -27.60 -2.18 0.90
C GLU A 48 -29.07 -1.78 1.07
N LEU A 49 -29.99 -2.38 0.32
CA LEU A 49 -31.43 -2.12 0.43
C LEU A 49 -31.99 -2.41 1.83
N LEU A 50 -31.56 -3.53 2.46
CA LEU A 50 -31.96 -3.85 3.84
C LEU A 50 -31.53 -2.76 4.83
N PHE A 51 -30.34 -2.20 4.64
CA PHE A 51 -29.75 -1.25 5.57
C PHE A 51 -30.03 0.22 5.27
N GLU A 52 -30.47 0.56 4.05
CA GLU A 52 -31.04 1.88 3.72
C GLU A 52 -32.38 2.08 4.41
N THR A 53 -33.20 1.03 4.43
CA THR A 53 -34.54 1.07 5.02
C THR A 53 -34.56 0.84 6.52
N ASN A 54 -33.45 0.39 7.12
CA ASN A 54 -33.36 0.06 8.55
C ASN A 54 -32.03 0.50 9.18
N THR A 55 -32.13 1.39 10.17
CA THR A 55 -30.97 1.94 10.90
C THR A 55 -30.52 1.03 12.05
N ASN A 56 -31.47 0.43 12.75
CA ASN A 56 -31.22 -0.40 13.94
C ASN A 56 -31.25 -1.90 13.62
N MET A 57 -30.48 -2.68 14.37
CA MET A 57 -30.55 -4.15 14.31
C MET A 57 -31.66 -4.62 15.25
N ASP A 58 -32.82 -4.95 14.70
CA ASP A 58 -33.92 -5.58 15.43
C ASP A 58 -34.17 -7.01 14.91
N PHE A 59 -35.20 -7.67 15.43
CA PHE A 59 -35.56 -9.02 15.02
C PHE A 59 -35.86 -9.11 13.51
N TYR A 60 -36.56 -8.11 12.96
CA TYR A 60 -36.90 -8.07 11.54
C TYR A 60 -35.65 -8.01 10.68
N VAL A 61 -34.73 -7.10 10.98
CA VAL A 61 -33.46 -6.93 10.26
C VAL A 61 -32.61 -8.19 10.38
N VAL A 62 -32.51 -8.79 11.56
CA VAL A 62 -31.74 -10.04 11.77
C VAL A 62 -32.33 -11.20 10.97
N SER A 63 -33.66 -11.32 10.93
CA SER A 63 -34.37 -12.34 10.15
C SER A 63 -34.16 -12.15 8.64
N ARG A 64 -34.32 -10.92 8.14
CA ARG A 64 -34.05 -10.60 6.73
C ARG A 64 -32.60 -10.80 6.37
N LEU A 65 -31.67 -10.43 7.25
CA LEU A 65 -30.24 -10.65 7.07
C LEU A 65 -29.92 -12.15 6.93
N LYS A 66 -30.50 -12.99 7.80
CA LYS A 66 -30.38 -14.45 7.69
C LYS A 66 -30.84 -14.94 6.31
N HIS A 67 -32.02 -14.51 5.88
CA HIS A 67 -32.58 -14.92 4.59
C HIS A 67 -31.70 -14.50 3.40
N ILE A 68 -31.19 -13.26 3.39
CA ILE A 68 -30.26 -12.77 2.35
C ILE A 68 -28.98 -13.62 2.35
N LEU A 69 -28.39 -13.88 3.53
CA LEU A 69 -27.20 -14.69 3.62
C LEU A 69 -27.42 -16.14 3.12
N GLU A 70 -28.55 -16.77 3.45
CA GLU A 70 -28.91 -18.12 2.97
C GLU A 70 -29.17 -18.15 1.46
N LYS A 71 -29.82 -17.10 0.92
CA LYS A 71 -30.05 -16.92 -0.52
C LYS A 71 -28.72 -16.84 -1.29
N HIS A 72 -27.76 -16.08 -0.78
CA HIS A 72 -26.55 -15.72 -1.53
C HIS A 72 -25.34 -16.60 -1.24
N ILE A 73 -25.26 -17.28 -0.09
CA ILE A 73 -24.04 -17.96 0.37
C ILE A 73 -24.34 -19.42 0.70
N SER A 74 -23.58 -20.35 0.11
CA SER A 74 -23.86 -21.79 0.19
C SER A 74 -23.23 -22.48 1.39
N ASN A 75 -22.15 -21.92 1.93
CA ASN A 75 -21.34 -22.56 2.98
C ASN A 75 -21.52 -21.90 4.35
N LEU A 76 -22.73 -21.44 4.65
CA LEU A 76 -23.11 -20.89 5.96
C LEU A 76 -24.07 -21.81 6.70
N HIS A 77 -23.82 -21.98 7.99
CA HIS A 77 -24.74 -22.56 8.96
C HIS A 77 -25.02 -21.53 10.06
N PHE A 78 -26.26 -21.39 10.51
CA PHE A 78 -26.62 -20.47 11.59
C PHE A 78 -26.80 -21.23 12.89
N GLU A 79 -26.25 -20.71 13.98
CA GLU A 79 -26.58 -21.23 15.31
C GLU A 79 -28.09 -21.12 15.59
N THR A 80 -28.60 -22.07 16.36
CA THR A 80 -30.03 -22.19 16.67
C THR A 80 -30.62 -20.94 17.31
N ASP A 81 -29.82 -20.24 18.12
CA ASP A 81 -30.21 -19.01 18.78
C ASP A 81 -29.80 -17.72 18.04
N PHE A 82 -29.44 -17.79 16.76
CA PHE A 82 -29.09 -16.61 15.97
C PHE A 82 -30.18 -15.53 15.99
N LEU A 83 -31.45 -15.94 15.88
CA LEU A 83 -32.60 -15.05 15.92
C LEU A 83 -32.90 -14.49 17.32
N LEU A 84 -32.24 -14.99 18.38
CA LEU A 84 -32.36 -14.46 19.74
C LEU A 84 -31.47 -13.21 19.97
N TYR A 85 -30.96 -12.59 18.91
CA TYR A 85 -30.34 -11.26 18.99
C TYR A 85 -31.27 -10.29 19.76
N PRO A 86 -30.78 -9.48 20.71
CA PRO A 86 -29.38 -9.11 20.96
C PRO A 86 -28.59 -10.03 21.90
N LYS A 87 -29.07 -11.23 22.23
CA LYS A 87 -28.30 -12.18 23.05
C LYS A 87 -27.02 -12.59 22.33
N LEU A 88 -25.87 -12.18 22.89
CA LEU A 88 -24.56 -12.42 22.29
C LEU A 88 -23.88 -13.66 22.88
N LYS A 89 -23.16 -14.39 22.03
CA LYS A 89 -22.26 -15.46 22.43
C LYS A 89 -21.01 -14.89 23.10
N ASN A 90 -20.58 -15.54 24.18
CA ASN A 90 -19.41 -15.10 24.95
C ASN A 90 -18.12 -15.77 24.46
N LYS A 91 -16.99 -15.33 25.03
CA LYS A 91 -15.64 -15.86 24.75
C LYS A 91 -15.52 -17.38 24.96
N ALA A 92 -16.19 -17.93 25.97
CA ALA A 92 -16.11 -19.36 26.27
C ALA A 92 -16.74 -20.20 25.14
N PHE A 93 -17.95 -19.82 24.72
CA PHE A 93 -18.62 -20.44 23.58
C PHE A 93 -17.78 -20.36 22.31
N LEU A 94 -17.29 -19.17 21.96
CA LEU A 94 -16.49 -18.96 20.75
C LEU A 94 -15.21 -19.80 20.73
N LYS A 95 -14.52 -19.94 21.88
CA LYS A 95 -13.34 -20.81 22.00
C LYS A 95 -13.66 -22.27 21.74
N THR A 96 -14.81 -22.77 22.20
CA THR A 96 -15.24 -24.14 21.96
C THR A 96 -15.46 -24.40 20.48
N VAL A 97 -16.19 -23.51 19.80
CA VAL A 97 -16.45 -23.61 18.35
C VAL A 97 -15.15 -23.54 17.53
N LEU A 98 -14.22 -22.65 17.89
CA LEU A 98 -12.94 -22.49 17.18
C LEU A 98 -11.99 -23.67 17.37
N LYS A 99 -11.96 -24.31 18.55
CA LYS A 99 -11.11 -25.48 18.81
C LYS A 99 -11.46 -26.68 17.94
N GLN A 100 -12.71 -26.79 17.52
CA GLN A 100 -13.23 -27.96 16.80
C GLN A 100 -12.96 -27.90 15.28
N LYS A 101 -12.43 -26.80 14.74
CA LYS A 101 -12.27 -26.62 13.28
C LYS A 101 -10.84 -26.21 12.92
N LYS A 102 -10.05 -27.16 12.40
CA LYS A 102 -8.81 -26.89 11.64
C LYS A 102 -9.19 -26.92 10.16
N GLU A 103 -9.38 -25.74 9.56
CA GLU A 103 -9.78 -25.55 8.16
C GLU A 103 -11.14 -26.18 7.79
N SER A 104 -12.18 -25.34 7.75
CA SER A 104 -13.52 -25.78 7.37
C SER A 104 -13.98 -24.99 6.16
N GLU A 105 -14.44 -25.68 5.13
CA GLU A 105 -15.15 -25.09 4.00
C GLU A 105 -16.52 -24.52 4.42
N ASN A 106 -17.03 -24.92 5.60
CA ASN A 106 -18.34 -24.53 6.14
C ASN A 106 -18.21 -23.64 7.39
N PHE A 107 -18.83 -22.46 7.33
CA PHE A 107 -18.78 -21.45 8.38
C PHE A 107 -20.03 -21.45 9.23
N THR A 108 -19.86 -21.18 10.53
CA THR A 108 -20.98 -21.02 11.47
C THR A 108 -21.18 -19.54 11.78
N VAL A 109 -22.40 -19.04 11.62
CA VAL A 109 -22.80 -17.67 11.91
C VAL A 109 -23.34 -17.61 13.34
N VAL A 110 -22.76 -16.70 14.12
CA VAL A 110 -23.06 -16.48 15.54
C VAL A 110 -23.33 -15.02 15.82
N SER A 111 -24.26 -14.73 16.72
CA SER A 111 -24.49 -13.37 17.24
C SER A 111 -23.39 -13.04 18.26
N SER A 112 -22.40 -12.25 17.85
CA SER A 112 -21.31 -11.79 18.73
C SER A 112 -20.86 -10.38 18.34
N SER A 113 -20.37 -9.64 19.32
CA SER A 113 -19.69 -8.36 19.12
C SER A 113 -18.24 -8.46 19.59
N GLY A 114 -17.41 -7.53 19.14
CA GLY A 114 -16.01 -7.47 19.53
C GLY A 114 -15.36 -6.19 19.03
N ILE A 115 -14.25 -5.83 19.66
CA ILE A 115 -13.44 -4.68 19.27
C ILE A 115 -12.20 -5.22 18.56
N PHE A 116 -11.92 -4.67 17.38
CA PHE A 116 -10.74 -4.99 16.61
C PHE A 116 -9.88 -3.74 16.43
N ILE A 117 -8.66 -3.80 16.97
CA ILE A 117 -7.68 -2.74 16.81
C ILE A 117 -6.71 -3.19 15.73
N SER A 118 -6.60 -2.42 14.64
CA SER A 118 -5.66 -2.69 13.57
C SER A 118 -4.93 -1.43 13.16
N SER A 119 -3.66 -1.60 12.80
CA SER A 119 -2.84 -0.53 12.22
C SER A 119 -3.15 -0.27 10.73
N ARG A 120 -4.11 -1.00 10.13
CA ARG A 120 -4.40 -0.99 8.68
C ARG A 120 -5.90 -0.95 8.35
N VAL A 121 -6.71 -0.30 9.18
CA VAL A 121 -8.19 -0.35 9.10
C VAL A 121 -8.75 0.21 7.77
N ASN A 122 -7.99 0.99 7.01
CA ASN A 122 -8.54 1.76 5.87
C ASN A 122 -8.43 1.10 4.47
N ASN A 123 -7.95 -0.14 4.35
CA ASN A 123 -7.58 -0.67 3.03
C ASN A 123 -8.72 -1.22 2.15
N ILE A 124 -9.96 -1.36 2.64
CA ILE A 124 -11.03 -1.98 1.83
C ILE A 124 -11.52 -1.03 0.72
N ASN A 125 -11.55 0.29 0.99
CA ASN A 125 -11.97 1.33 0.03
C ASN A 125 -10.88 2.37 -0.25
N ALA A 126 -9.62 2.12 0.16
CA ALA A 126 -8.53 3.09 0.02
C ALA A 126 -8.39 3.59 -1.42
N VAL A 127 -8.38 2.69 -2.41
CA VAL A 127 -8.22 3.07 -3.82
C VAL A 127 -9.41 3.88 -4.33
N VAL A 128 -10.65 3.48 -4.02
CA VAL A 128 -11.85 4.23 -4.45
C VAL A 128 -11.85 5.63 -3.84
N ASN A 129 -11.56 5.72 -2.54
CA ASN A 129 -11.46 7.00 -1.84
C ASN A 129 -10.31 7.87 -2.38
N GLU A 130 -9.14 7.28 -2.68
CA GLU A 130 -8.01 7.98 -3.33
C GLU A 130 -8.41 8.51 -4.72
N LEU A 131 -9.17 7.74 -5.50
CA LEU A 131 -9.69 8.18 -6.80
C LEU A 131 -10.74 9.28 -6.68
N GLU A 132 -11.62 9.22 -5.68
CA GLU A 132 -12.57 10.29 -5.38
C GLU A 132 -11.87 11.59 -4.96
N ILE A 133 -10.84 11.48 -4.12
CA ILE A 133 -9.98 12.62 -3.75
C ILE A 133 -9.33 13.20 -5.02
N LEU A 134 -8.73 12.38 -5.87
CA LEU A 134 -8.11 12.82 -7.12
C LEU A 134 -9.11 13.51 -8.05
N LYS A 135 -10.32 12.98 -8.19
CA LYS A 135 -11.39 13.57 -9.03
C LYS A 135 -11.76 14.98 -8.56
N ASN A 136 -11.73 15.22 -7.25
CA ASN A 136 -12.12 16.50 -6.66
C ASN A 136 -10.96 17.50 -6.56
N GLN A 137 -9.77 17.16 -7.04
CA GLN A 137 -8.63 18.09 -7.09
C GLN A 137 -8.68 18.95 -8.36
N ALA A 138 -8.32 20.23 -8.21
CA ALA A 138 -8.25 21.19 -9.31
C ALA A 138 -6.91 21.16 -10.06
N ASP A 139 -5.84 20.68 -9.42
CA ASP A 139 -4.48 20.68 -9.95
C ASP A 139 -3.92 19.25 -9.99
N TYR A 140 -3.65 18.74 -11.20
CA TYR A 140 -3.15 17.39 -11.40
C TYR A 140 -1.64 17.40 -11.57
N SER A 141 -0.98 16.29 -11.19
CA SER A 141 0.44 16.15 -11.46
C SER A 141 0.75 16.26 -12.96
N GLN A 142 1.95 16.73 -13.29
CA GLN A 142 2.44 16.80 -14.69
C GLN A 142 2.33 15.45 -15.42
N GLY A 143 2.53 14.34 -14.71
CA GLY A 143 2.39 12.99 -15.27
C GLY A 143 0.96 12.67 -15.69
N LEU A 144 -0.05 13.09 -14.91
CA LEU A 144 -1.46 12.92 -15.26
C LEU A 144 -1.86 13.82 -16.43
N HIS A 145 -1.42 15.10 -16.42
CA HIS A 145 -1.63 15.99 -17.54
C HIS A 145 -1.02 15.43 -18.84
N ALA A 146 0.22 14.92 -18.78
CA ALA A 146 0.88 14.29 -19.92
C ALA A 146 0.19 12.99 -20.37
N PHE A 147 -0.37 12.22 -19.42
CA PHE A 147 -1.10 10.99 -19.73
C PHE A 147 -2.39 11.28 -20.50
N PHE A 148 -3.21 12.21 -20.01
CA PHE A 148 -4.49 12.58 -20.61
C PHE A 148 -4.38 13.57 -21.78
N SER A 149 -3.23 14.20 -22.01
CA SER A 149 -3.03 15.05 -23.18
C SER A 149 -2.96 14.24 -24.48
N SER A 150 -3.74 14.66 -25.47
CA SER A 150 -3.70 14.10 -26.83
C SER A 150 -2.49 14.56 -27.65
N GLY A 151 -1.84 15.65 -27.22
CA GLY A 151 -0.68 16.25 -27.91
C GLY A 151 0.67 15.71 -27.45
N VAL A 152 1.69 15.90 -28.30
CA VAL A 152 3.09 15.66 -27.96
C VAL A 152 3.64 16.88 -27.22
N ASN A 153 3.79 16.77 -25.90
CA ASN A 153 4.31 17.85 -25.07
C ASN A 153 5.83 17.68 -24.90
N GLU A 154 6.60 18.53 -25.58
CA GLU A 154 8.05 18.65 -25.43
C GLU A 154 8.43 19.44 -24.18
N ILE A 155 9.49 19.00 -23.51
CA ILE A 155 10.03 19.66 -22.33
C ILE A 155 10.98 20.77 -22.81
N SER A 156 10.58 22.02 -22.58
CA SER A 156 11.25 23.25 -23.06
C SER A 156 12.71 23.39 -22.58
N ASN A 157 13.07 22.77 -21.45
CA ASN A 157 14.43 22.74 -20.89
C ASN A 157 14.97 21.31 -20.75
N HIS A 158 14.92 20.50 -21.82
CA HIS A 158 15.55 19.17 -21.78
C HIS A 158 17.08 19.29 -21.86
N ASN A 159 17.76 18.79 -20.84
CA ASN A 159 19.22 18.80 -20.78
C ASN A 159 19.75 17.74 -21.77
N LYS A 160 20.45 18.18 -22.82
CA LYS A 160 20.93 17.32 -23.92
C LYS A 160 22.05 16.37 -23.50
N ASN A 161 22.70 16.64 -22.36
CA ASN A 161 23.77 15.81 -21.83
C ASN A 161 23.19 14.56 -21.15
N ILE A 162 23.23 13.44 -21.87
CA ILE A 162 22.95 12.12 -21.30
C ILE A 162 24.15 11.71 -20.45
N LYS A 163 23.93 11.48 -19.16
CA LYS A 163 24.97 11.04 -18.23
C LYS A 163 24.67 9.63 -17.74
N ILE A 164 24.98 8.64 -18.58
CA ILE A 164 24.77 7.23 -18.26
C ILE A 164 26.12 6.50 -18.35
N PRO A 165 26.55 5.78 -17.29
CA PRO A 165 27.80 5.02 -17.28
C PRO A 165 27.76 3.72 -18.11
N GLN A 166 26.72 3.52 -18.92
CA GLN A 166 26.35 2.24 -19.50
C GLN A 166 26.39 2.32 -21.03
N LEU A 167 26.96 1.30 -21.68
CA LEU A 167 27.04 1.21 -23.15
C LEU A 167 25.65 0.91 -23.73
N LEU A 168 25.12 1.84 -24.51
CA LEU A 168 23.81 1.72 -25.15
C LEU A 168 24.01 1.57 -26.67
N ASN A 169 23.15 0.80 -27.33
CA ASN A 169 23.08 0.85 -28.78
C ASN A 169 22.31 2.10 -29.25
N SER A 170 22.39 2.41 -30.55
CA SER A 170 21.76 3.60 -31.14
C SER A 170 20.24 3.70 -30.86
N ALA A 171 19.53 2.57 -30.85
CA ALA A 171 18.11 2.53 -30.53
C ALA A 171 17.83 2.88 -29.06
N GLN A 172 18.63 2.33 -28.13
CA GLN A 172 18.53 2.61 -26.70
C GLN A 172 18.91 4.05 -26.38
N GLU A 173 19.95 4.59 -27.03
CA GLU A 173 20.29 6.02 -26.91
C GLU A 173 19.14 6.91 -27.35
N ARG A 174 18.52 6.61 -28.50
CA ARG A 174 17.34 7.35 -28.97
C ARG A 174 16.19 7.29 -27.96
N ILE A 175 15.97 6.13 -27.33
CA ILE A 175 14.96 5.97 -26.29
C ILE A 175 15.25 6.88 -25.09
N VAL A 176 16.49 6.90 -24.60
CA VAL A 176 16.89 7.78 -23.48
C VAL A 176 16.70 9.25 -23.84
N ARG A 177 17.12 9.67 -25.04
CA ARG A 177 16.93 11.04 -25.53
C ARG A 177 15.44 11.42 -25.57
N ASN A 178 14.62 10.55 -26.15
CA ASN A 178 13.18 10.76 -26.23
C ASN A 178 12.54 10.85 -24.84
N ALA A 179 12.94 9.96 -23.92
CA ALA A 179 12.44 9.98 -22.54
C ALA A 179 12.80 11.27 -21.81
N SER A 180 13.91 11.94 -22.14
CA SER A 180 14.26 13.26 -21.57
C SER A 180 13.62 14.43 -22.33
N LYS A 181 13.21 14.26 -23.59
CA LYS A 181 12.64 15.32 -24.45
C LYS A 181 11.13 15.41 -24.30
N TYR A 182 10.44 14.29 -24.18
CA TYR A 182 8.98 14.21 -24.16
C TYR A 182 8.47 13.87 -22.77
N SER A 183 7.38 14.53 -22.37
CA SER A 183 6.70 14.27 -21.09
C SER A 183 6.04 12.88 -21.00
N LYS A 184 5.78 12.24 -22.15
CA LYS A 184 5.22 10.89 -22.28
C LYS A 184 5.96 10.16 -23.38
N SER A 185 6.36 8.91 -23.13
CA SER A 185 7.03 8.07 -24.12
C SER A 185 6.54 6.62 -23.97
N VAL A 186 6.28 5.96 -25.10
CA VAL A 186 5.96 4.53 -25.14
C VAL A 186 7.10 3.80 -25.83
N ILE A 187 7.63 2.77 -25.16
CA ILE A 187 8.78 2.01 -25.65
C ILE A 187 8.30 0.61 -25.99
N PHE A 188 8.44 0.23 -27.26
CA PHE A 188 8.18 -1.11 -27.74
C PHE A 188 9.48 -1.86 -28.04
N GLY A 189 9.47 -3.18 -27.83
CA GLY A 189 10.55 -4.03 -28.30
C GLY A 189 10.16 -5.52 -28.26
N PRO A 190 10.75 -6.37 -29.11
CA PRO A 190 10.64 -7.83 -29.00
C PRO A 190 11.20 -8.39 -27.67
N PRO A 191 10.86 -9.63 -27.26
CA PRO A 191 11.52 -10.28 -26.13
C PRO A 191 13.05 -10.32 -26.33
N GLY A 192 13.81 -10.17 -25.25
CA GLY A 192 15.29 -10.19 -25.32
C GLY A 192 15.97 -8.87 -25.72
N THR A 193 15.25 -7.84 -26.20
CA THR A 193 15.88 -6.58 -26.68
C THR A 193 16.36 -5.61 -25.58
N GLY A 194 16.57 -6.12 -24.37
CA GLY A 194 17.15 -5.32 -23.30
C GLY A 194 16.23 -4.23 -22.72
N LYS A 195 14.90 -4.35 -22.80
CA LYS A 195 13.96 -3.36 -22.20
C LYS A 195 14.29 -2.99 -20.75
N THR A 196 14.60 -3.98 -19.90
CA THR A 196 15.05 -3.75 -18.52
C THR A 196 16.33 -2.93 -18.44
N TYR A 197 17.25 -3.13 -19.38
CA TYR A 197 18.49 -2.36 -19.47
C TYR A 197 18.17 -0.91 -19.82
N THR A 198 17.29 -0.69 -20.80
CA THR A 198 16.82 0.64 -21.19
C THR A 198 16.10 1.37 -20.05
N ILE A 199 15.28 0.68 -19.26
CA ILE A 199 14.62 1.27 -18.08
C ILE A 199 15.66 1.78 -17.07
N ASN A 200 16.73 1.01 -16.83
CA ASN A 200 17.79 1.43 -15.91
C ASN A 200 18.58 2.62 -16.45
N ALA A 201 18.86 2.63 -17.76
CA ALA A 201 19.51 3.73 -18.43
C ALA A 201 18.73 5.05 -18.25
N ILE A 202 17.41 5.00 -18.49
CA ILE A 202 16.51 6.15 -18.25
C ILE A 202 16.54 6.56 -16.77
N ALA A 203 16.40 5.61 -15.85
CA ALA A 203 16.41 5.91 -14.42
C ALA A 203 17.72 6.58 -13.96
N GLN A 204 18.86 6.08 -14.43
CA GLN A 204 20.18 6.65 -14.12
C GLN A 204 20.33 8.07 -14.67
N ASP A 205 19.88 8.33 -15.90
CA ASP A 205 19.90 9.67 -16.48
C ASP A 205 19.09 10.66 -15.65
N TYR A 206 17.86 10.32 -15.29
CA TYR A 206 17.01 11.16 -14.45
C TYR A 206 17.59 11.39 -13.04
N ILE A 207 18.12 10.34 -12.41
CA ILE A 207 18.76 10.44 -11.08
C ILE A 207 20.01 11.32 -11.15
N SER A 208 20.82 11.21 -12.22
CA SER A 208 22.01 12.05 -12.42
C SER A 208 21.67 13.54 -12.55
N LYS A 209 20.43 13.84 -12.95
CA LYS A 209 19.85 15.18 -13.05
C LYS A 209 19.14 15.62 -11.76
N GLY A 210 19.32 14.88 -10.65
CA GLY A 210 18.71 15.17 -9.35
C GLY A 210 17.20 14.90 -9.28
N LYS A 211 16.64 14.11 -10.20
CA LYS A 211 15.21 13.78 -10.22
C LYS A 211 14.93 12.50 -9.43
N SER A 212 13.74 12.42 -8.83
CA SER A 212 13.20 11.20 -8.25
C SER A 212 12.54 10.34 -9.33
N VAL A 213 12.79 9.03 -9.31
CA VAL A 213 12.22 8.09 -10.29
C VAL A 213 11.40 7.03 -9.56
N LEU A 214 10.12 6.89 -9.92
CA LEU A 214 9.25 5.81 -9.49
C LEU A 214 9.14 4.77 -10.60
N ILE A 215 9.48 3.51 -10.30
CA ILE A 215 9.34 2.39 -11.23
C ILE A 215 8.24 1.47 -10.72
N VAL A 216 7.25 1.20 -11.57
CA VAL A 216 6.10 0.35 -11.26
C VAL A 216 6.07 -0.83 -12.22
N THR A 217 5.78 -2.03 -11.72
CA THR A 217 5.65 -3.25 -12.53
C THR A 217 4.38 -4.02 -12.14
N LYS A 218 3.86 -4.83 -13.08
CA LYS A 218 2.71 -5.71 -12.81
C LYS A 218 3.06 -6.90 -11.92
N THR A 219 4.29 -7.44 -12.05
CA THR A 219 4.72 -8.65 -11.34
C THR A 219 5.91 -8.37 -10.42
N SER A 220 5.99 -9.12 -9.33
CA SER A 220 7.12 -9.12 -8.38
C SER A 220 8.42 -9.57 -9.04
N GLN A 221 8.36 -10.58 -9.90
CA GLN A 221 9.53 -11.08 -10.64
C GLN A 221 10.15 -10.00 -11.54
N ALA A 222 9.34 -9.21 -12.24
CA ALA A 222 9.85 -8.10 -13.06
C ALA A 222 10.49 -7.02 -12.19
N LEU A 223 9.91 -6.73 -11.02
CA LEU A 223 10.48 -5.80 -10.04
C LEU A 223 11.82 -6.30 -9.53
N ASP A 224 11.96 -7.59 -9.24
CA ASP A 224 13.20 -8.22 -8.79
C ASP A 224 14.32 -8.06 -9.82
N VAL A 225 14.02 -8.36 -11.09
CA VAL A 225 14.98 -8.25 -12.19
C VAL A 225 15.46 -6.80 -12.38
N ILE A 226 14.54 -5.82 -12.36
CA ILE A 226 14.91 -4.40 -12.48
C ILE A 226 15.70 -3.94 -11.25
N SER A 227 15.21 -4.25 -10.06
CA SER A 227 15.83 -3.87 -8.79
C SER A 227 17.25 -4.43 -8.67
N ASN A 228 17.48 -5.69 -9.03
CA ASN A 228 18.80 -6.29 -8.97
C ASN A 228 19.78 -5.54 -9.88
N LYS A 229 19.38 -5.23 -11.11
CA LYS A 229 20.24 -4.48 -12.03
C LYS A 229 20.52 -3.04 -11.53
N LEU A 230 19.55 -2.38 -10.90
CA LEU A 230 19.78 -1.07 -10.27
C LEU A 230 20.68 -1.17 -9.03
N MET A 231 20.55 -2.23 -8.24
CA MET A 231 21.39 -2.49 -7.06
C MET A 231 22.85 -2.80 -7.44
N HIS A 232 23.09 -3.35 -8.63
CA HIS A 232 24.44 -3.53 -9.16
C HIS A 232 25.01 -2.29 -9.87
N SER A 233 24.27 -1.18 -9.88
CA SER A 233 24.74 0.08 -10.47
C SER A 233 25.21 1.07 -9.40
N LYS A 234 25.93 2.12 -9.81
CA LYS A 234 26.46 3.17 -8.91
C LYS A 234 25.37 3.92 -8.12
N ILE A 235 24.10 3.78 -8.51
CA ILE A 235 22.96 4.41 -7.83
C ILE A 235 22.24 3.51 -6.81
N ASN A 236 22.74 2.29 -6.53
CA ASN A 236 22.17 1.37 -5.53
C ASN A 236 21.83 2.05 -4.20
N ASN A 237 22.70 2.95 -3.80
CA ASN A 237 22.60 3.68 -2.55
C ASN A 237 21.34 4.56 -2.48
N PHE A 238 20.83 5.00 -3.62
CA PHE A 238 19.65 5.85 -3.77
C PHE A 238 18.37 5.09 -4.14
N THR A 239 18.41 3.76 -4.28
CA THR A 239 17.22 2.99 -4.68
C THR A 239 16.46 2.41 -3.49
N ILE A 240 15.14 2.50 -3.51
CA ILE A 240 14.29 1.87 -2.50
C ILE A 240 13.33 0.94 -3.20
N LYS A 241 13.42 -0.36 -2.88
CA LYS A 241 12.46 -1.34 -3.34
C LYS A 241 11.30 -1.42 -2.35
N VAL A 242 10.10 -1.10 -2.83
CA VAL A 242 8.85 -1.24 -2.09
C VAL A 242 8.12 -2.48 -2.62
N GLY A 243 7.79 -3.43 -1.75
CA GLY A 243 7.11 -4.68 -2.10
C GLY A 243 7.86 -5.95 -1.72
N GLY A 244 7.10 -7.04 -1.53
CA GLY A 244 7.60 -8.34 -1.06
C GLY A 244 7.61 -8.50 0.46
N ASN A 245 7.76 -9.74 0.93
CA ASN A 245 7.85 -10.03 2.36
C ASN A 245 9.06 -9.29 2.95
N TYR A 246 8.87 -8.63 4.09
CA TYR A 246 9.91 -7.86 4.82
C TYR A 246 10.35 -6.51 4.23
N TYR A 247 9.70 -5.94 3.21
CA TYR A 247 10.09 -4.64 2.64
C TYR A 247 10.13 -3.53 3.71
N LYS A 248 9.14 -3.48 4.61
CA LYS A 248 9.05 -2.44 5.66
C LYS A 248 10.28 -2.44 6.57
N ARG A 249 10.75 -3.64 6.96
CA ARG A 249 11.98 -3.79 7.78
C ARG A 249 13.21 -3.31 7.02
N LYS A 250 13.36 -3.69 5.75
CA LYS A 250 14.48 -3.24 4.90
C LYS A 250 14.47 -1.73 4.68
N LEU A 251 13.30 -1.15 4.43
CA LEU A 251 13.10 0.29 4.27
C LEU A 251 13.51 1.05 5.53
N LEU A 252 12.95 0.68 6.69
CA LEU A 252 13.28 1.31 7.97
C LEU A 252 14.77 1.20 8.29
N ALA A 253 15.38 0.04 8.06
CA ALA A 253 16.82 -0.14 8.24
C ALA A 253 17.64 0.79 7.32
N LYS A 254 17.22 0.96 6.06
CA LYS A 254 17.89 1.86 5.11
C LYS A 254 17.72 3.33 5.48
N LEU A 255 16.51 3.77 5.82
CA LEU A 255 16.24 5.15 6.26
C LEU A 255 17.02 5.49 7.53
N ASN A 256 17.06 4.58 8.51
CA ASN A 256 17.87 4.76 9.72
C ASN A 256 19.36 4.91 9.41
N LYS A 257 19.90 4.17 8.42
CA LYS A 257 21.30 4.34 8.00
C LYS A 257 21.57 5.70 7.34
N ILE A 258 20.60 6.23 6.58
CA ILE A 258 20.68 7.54 5.94
C ILE A 258 20.63 8.63 7.02
N ILE A 259 19.65 8.59 7.91
CA ILE A 259 19.46 9.57 8.99
C ILE A 259 20.67 9.60 9.93
N LYS A 260 21.24 8.45 10.27
CA LYS A 260 22.42 8.35 11.15
C LYS A 260 23.73 8.83 10.51
N GLY A 261 23.73 9.30 9.26
CA GLY A 261 24.93 9.73 8.56
C GLY A 261 25.94 8.61 8.26
N THR A 262 25.66 7.37 8.68
CA THR A 262 26.50 6.18 8.42
C THR A 262 26.71 5.90 6.93
N TYR A 263 25.88 6.50 6.06
CA TYR A 263 26.02 6.43 4.62
C TYR A 263 27.22 7.20 4.07
N TYR A 264 27.58 8.32 4.70
CA TYR A 264 28.77 9.11 4.31
C TYR A 264 30.05 8.41 4.76
N ARG A 265 30.07 7.94 6.02
CA ARG A 265 31.21 7.25 6.65
C ARG A 265 31.63 5.93 6.00
N TYR A 266 30.69 5.18 5.39
CA TYR A 266 31.01 3.89 4.79
C TYR A 266 31.67 4.01 3.40
N ASN A 267 31.32 5.04 2.62
CA ASN A 267 31.84 5.24 1.26
C ASN A 267 33.03 6.20 1.17
N HIS A 268 33.28 7.01 2.21
CA HIS A 268 34.39 7.97 2.28
C HIS A 268 35.17 7.70 3.57
N LYS A 269 35.66 6.45 3.74
CA LYS A 269 36.34 6.04 4.98
C LYS A 269 37.55 6.91 5.31
N GLU A 270 38.30 7.34 4.29
CA GLU A 270 39.47 8.22 4.47
C GLU A 270 39.06 9.63 4.92
N GLU A 271 38.06 10.26 4.27
CA GLU A 271 37.58 11.59 4.67
C GLU A 271 36.88 11.56 6.04
N ALA A 272 36.18 10.46 6.36
CA ALA A 272 35.58 10.25 7.68
C ALA A 272 36.63 10.08 8.77
N TYR A 273 37.73 9.38 8.49
CA TYR A 273 38.86 9.21 9.39
C TYR A 273 39.58 10.55 9.63
N GLU A 274 39.83 11.34 8.58
CA GLU A 274 40.40 12.69 8.74
C GLU A 274 39.50 13.64 9.53
N ALA A 275 38.17 13.55 9.31
CA ALA A 275 37.20 14.35 10.05
C ALA A 275 37.17 13.97 11.54
N ASP A 276 37.28 12.67 11.86
CA ASP A 276 37.33 12.19 13.25
C ASP A 276 38.64 12.62 13.94
N ILE A 277 39.80 12.54 13.27
CA ILE A 277 41.08 13.07 13.77
C ILE A 277 41.01 14.57 14.04
N LYS A 278 40.46 15.36 13.09
CA LYS A 278 40.31 16.81 13.29
C LYS A 278 39.42 17.14 14.48
N ARG A 279 38.37 16.36 14.70
CA ARG A 279 37.44 16.54 15.82
C ARG A 279 38.10 16.22 17.17
N GLU A 280 38.90 15.16 17.21
CA GLU A 280 39.66 14.76 18.41
C GLU A 280 40.75 15.77 18.76
N ILE A 281 41.46 16.30 17.76
CA ILE A 281 42.43 17.39 17.94
C ILE A 281 41.74 18.66 18.47
N GLN A 282 40.59 19.03 17.92
CA GLN A 282 39.83 20.20 18.40
C GLN A 282 39.31 19.99 19.83
N PHE A 283 38.78 18.81 20.14
CA PHE A 283 38.29 18.47 21.47
C PHE A 283 39.43 18.52 22.51
N ASN A 284 40.60 17.96 22.19
CA ASN A 284 41.77 18.01 23.07
C ASN A 284 42.34 19.43 23.23
N LYS A 285 42.28 20.28 22.19
CA LYS A 285 42.64 21.70 22.31
C LYS A 285 41.72 22.48 23.24
N VAL A 286 40.41 22.22 23.19
CA VAL A 286 39.44 22.87 24.09
C VAL A 286 39.63 22.38 25.52
N LYS A 287 39.86 21.07 25.73
CA LYS A 287 40.13 20.49 27.04
C LYS A 287 41.45 20.98 27.67
N ALA A 288 42.43 21.39 26.87
CA ALA A 288 43.69 21.95 27.34
C ALA A 288 43.60 23.45 27.72
N LEU A 289 42.45 24.09 27.45
CA LEU A 289 42.15 25.47 27.84
C LEU A 289 41.31 25.56 29.13
N GLU A 290 40.87 24.41 29.66
CA GLU A 290 40.28 24.26 31.01
C GLU A 290 41.39 23.94 32.03
#